data_AF-A0A087UYL0-F1
#
_entry.id   AF-A0A087UYL0-F1
#
_cell.length_a   1.000
_cell.length_b   1.000
_cell.length_c   1.000
_cell.angle_alpha   90.00
_cell.angle_beta   90.00
_cell.angle_gamma   90.00
#
_symmetry.space_group_name_H-M   'P 1'
#
loop_
_entity.id
_entity.type
_entity.pdbx_description
1 polymer ?
#
loop_
_entity_poly.entity_id
_entity_poly.type
_entity_poly.pdbx_seq_one_letter_code
_entity_poly.pdbx_strand_id
1 'polypeptide(L)'
;MDKKKSEVKFIQDNVVVSIVGPLKDEAVFEGQLMIVEEPHGPEIEWHPGKLKTAEGKKNSPEVDSLEWEDVSSAVGYKANHDESLDAVEIKAVRTPNVIKFDIADLKSFKRSEIPEGNKVLLTFLLKDGTNIPSLQFENNGFVKFCAALDNYISFKKSEKDSNLYLTVDPKIQALEKSFSELDLFSDSKPHIIT
;
A
#
# COMPACT_ATOMS: atom_id res chain seq x y z
N MET A 1 22.89 21.33 14.99
CA MET A 1 22.05 20.12 14.91
C MET A 1 21.64 19.98 13.46
N ASP A 2 22.31 19.10 12.72
CA ASP A 2 21.97 18.84 11.32
C ASP A 2 20.60 18.16 11.26
N LYS A 3 19.63 18.81 10.62
CA LYS A 3 18.36 18.17 10.30
C LYS A 3 18.66 17.05 9.31
N LYS A 4 18.44 15.80 9.71
CA LYS A 4 18.41 14.67 8.77
C LYS A 4 17.43 15.02 7.65
N LYS A 5 17.87 14.91 6.40
CA LYS A 5 17.06 15.17 5.22
C LYS A 5 16.47 13.84 4.75
N SER A 6 15.24 13.88 4.25
CA SER A 6 14.56 12.76 3.63
C SER A 6 15.37 12.20 2.45
N GLU A 7 15.48 10.89 2.35
CA GLU A 7 16.25 10.19 1.31
C GLU A 7 15.41 9.11 0.65
N VAL A 8 15.30 9.15 -0.68
CA VAL A 8 14.57 8.11 -1.41
C VAL A 8 15.43 6.87 -1.58
N LYS A 9 14.96 5.72 -1.10
CA LYS A 9 15.68 4.44 -1.10
C LYS A 9 15.21 3.49 -2.19
N PHE A 10 13.99 3.66 -2.67
CA PHE A 10 13.42 2.89 -3.76
C PHE A 10 12.46 3.76 -4.57
N ILE A 11 12.42 3.55 -5.88
CA ILE A 11 11.45 4.16 -6.80
C ILE A 11 11.00 3.10 -7.80
N GLN A 12 9.70 3.03 -8.03
CA GLN A 12 9.09 2.23 -9.08
C GLN A 12 8.01 3.06 -9.79
N ASP A 13 8.23 3.33 -11.07
CA ASP A 13 7.25 3.96 -11.94
C ASP A 13 6.19 2.94 -12.40
N ASN A 14 5.11 3.47 -12.97
CA ASN A 14 4.04 2.72 -13.60
C ASN A 14 3.31 1.75 -12.64
N VAL A 15 3.32 2.06 -11.34
CA VAL A 15 2.53 1.34 -10.33
C VAL A 15 1.11 1.87 -10.40
N VAL A 16 0.18 0.95 -10.65
CA VAL A 16 -1.22 1.30 -10.89
C VAL A 16 -2.03 1.12 -9.62
N VAL A 17 -2.83 2.10 -9.25
CA VAL A 17 -3.81 2.01 -8.17
C VAL A 17 -5.21 1.99 -8.77
N SER A 18 -6.05 1.06 -8.32
CA SER A 18 -7.49 1.10 -8.63
C SER A 18 -8.30 1.57 -7.42
N ILE A 19 -9.20 2.52 -7.68
CA ILE A 19 -10.04 3.16 -6.68
C ILE A 19 -11.49 2.94 -7.09
N VAL A 20 -12.25 2.31 -6.20
CA VAL A 20 -13.68 2.06 -6.41
C VAL A 20 -14.45 3.27 -5.91
N GLY A 21 -15.11 3.98 -6.82
CA GLY A 21 -15.98 5.10 -6.50
C GLY A 21 -17.30 4.66 -5.82
N PRO A 22 -18.08 5.62 -5.29
CA PRO A 22 -19.33 5.35 -4.59
C PRO A 22 -20.40 4.67 -5.46
N LEU A 23 -20.29 4.75 -6.79
CA LEU A 23 -21.18 4.06 -7.74
C LEU A 23 -20.64 2.70 -8.22
N LYS A 24 -19.56 2.20 -7.59
CA LYS A 24 -18.80 1.01 -8.02
C LYS A 24 -18.08 1.16 -9.36
N ASP A 25 -17.97 2.38 -9.87
CA ASP A 25 -17.09 2.67 -10.99
C ASP A 25 -15.63 2.57 -10.53
N GLU A 26 -14.85 1.71 -11.17
CA GLU A 26 -13.42 1.55 -10.88
C GLU A 26 -12.61 2.51 -11.73
N ALA A 27 -11.95 3.47 -11.08
CA ALA A 27 -11.00 4.37 -11.72
C ALA A 27 -9.58 3.86 -11.49
N VAL A 28 -8.78 3.86 -12.56
CA VAL A 28 -7.43 3.31 -12.57
C VAL A 28 -6.43 4.43 -12.82
N PHE A 29 -5.43 4.55 -11.94
CA PHE A 29 -4.43 5.60 -11.99
C PHE A 29 -3.03 5.02 -11.98
N GLU A 30 -2.20 5.43 -12.93
CA GLU A 30 -0.78 5.11 -12.96
C GLU A 30 -0.01 6.12 -12.12
N GLY A 31 1.01 5.68 -11.39
CA GLY A 31 1.81 6.54 -10.53
C GLY A 31 3.17 5.96 -10.18
N GLN A 32 3.85 6.66 -9.28
CA GLN A 32 5.19 6.33 -8.81
C GLN A 32 5.13 5.89 -7.34
N LEU A 33 5.61 4.68 -7.06
CA LEU A 33 5.77 4.17 -5.70
C LEU A 33 7.20 4.38 -5.23
N MET A 34 7.37 4.79 -3.98
CA MET A 34 8.66 5.04 -3.37
C MET A 34 8.74 4.45 -1.96
N ILE A 35 9.96 4.10 -1.55
CA ILE A 35 10.30 3.96 -0.13
C ILE A 35 11.20 5.14 0.22
N VAL A 36 10.78 5.95 1.19
CA VAL A 36 11.46 7.18 1.60
C VAL A 36 11.89 7.05 3.05
N GLU A 37 13.16 7.27 3.32
CA GLU A 37 13.70 7.40 4.68
C GLU A 37 13.44 8.81 5.19
N GLU A 38 12.47 8.96 6.08
CA GLU A 38 12.18 10.22 6.76
C GLU A 38 12.85 10.29 8.13
N PRO A 39 13.00 11.49 8.73
CA PRO A 39 13.55 11.63 10.07
C PRO A 39 12.81 10.85 11.16
N HIS A 40 11.51 10.60 10.99
CA HIS A 40 10.67 9.86 11.93
C HIS A 40 10.58 8.36 11.64
N GLY A 41 11.06 7.90 10.48
CA GLY A 41 11.02 6.50 10.08
C GLY A 41 10.89 6.33 8.56
N PRO A 42 11.04 5.11 8.05
CA PRO A 42 10.84 4.84 6.63
C PRO A 42 9.35 4.71 6.29
N GLU A 43 8.95 5.33 5.18
CA GLU A 43 7.58 5.39 4.70
C GLU A 43 7.46 4.81 3.28
N ILE A 44 6.29 4.27 2.97
CA ILE A 44 5.89 3.94 1.60
C ILE A 44 5.00 5.05 1.09
N GLU A 45 5.34 5.59 -0.07
CA GLU A 45 4.58 6.65 -0.74
C GLU A 45 4.22 6.25 -2.16
N TRP A 46 2.96 6.46 -2.56
CA TRP A 46 2.54 6.40 -3.94
C TRP A 46 2.02 7.76 -4.38
N HIS A 47 2.59 8.28 -5.45
CA HIS A 47 2.25 9.57 -6.04
C HIS A 47 1.53 9.35 -7.37
N PRO A 48 0.37 9.99 -7.61
CA PRO A 48 -0.29 9.90 -8.89
C PRO A 48 0.62 10.43 -10.01
N GLY A 49 0.67 9.71 -11.13
CA GLY A 49 1.28 10.21 -12.34
C GLY A 49 0.55 11.47 -12.80
N LYS A 50 1.29 12.41 -13.38
CA LYS A 50 0.66 13.55 -14.05
C LYS A 50 -0.30 12.99 -15.09
N LEU A 51 -1.58 13.33 -14.99
CA LEU A 51 -2.59 12.94 -15.96
C LEU A 51 -2.01 13.28 -17.34
N LYS A 52 -1.75 12.27 -18.18
CA LYS A 52 -1.48 12.51 -19.60
C LYS A 52 -2.80 13.00 -20.15
N THR A 53 -3.05 14.31 -20.07
CA THR A 53 -4.19 14.93 -20.74
C THR A 53 -3.99 14.60 -22.21
N ALA A 54 -4.76 13.65 -22.73
CA ALA A 54 -4.91 13.46 -24.15
C ALA A 54 -5.20 14.84 -24.73
N GLU A 55 -4.41 15.24 -25.72
CA GLU A 55 -4.48 16.56 -26.33
C GLU A 55 -5.93 16.93 -26.66
N GLY A 56 -6.43 18.00 -26.03
CA GLY A 56 -7.71 18.60 -26.41
C GLY A 56 -8.67 18.89 -25.27
N LYS A 57 -8.38 19.93 -24.48
CA LYS A 57 -9.25 21.11 -24.27
C LYS A 57 -8.64 22.01 -23.21
N LYS A 58 -8.18 23.19 -23.66
CA LYS A 58 -7.87 24.32 -22.80
C LYS A 58 -9.18 24.75 -22.12
N ASN A 59 -9.17 24.75 -20.78
CA ASN A 59 -9.71 25.75 -19.86
C ASN A 59 -9.94 25.07 -18.50
N SER A 60 -9.07 25.32 -17.53
CA SER A 60 -9.32 25.01 -16.12
C SER A 60 -8.94 26.23 -15.29
N PRO A 61 -9.82 26.73 -14.41
CA PRO A 61 -9.37 27.42 -13.21
C PRO A 61 -8.92 26.39 -12.15
N GLU A 62 -8.37 26.92 -11.07
CA GLU A 62 -7.41 26.32 -10.14
C GLU A 62 -7.81 24.99 -9.47
N VAL A 63 -6.75 24.24 -9.16
CA VAL A 63 -6.71 22.93 -8.53
C VAL A 63 -6.89 23.04 -7.02
N ASP A 64 -8.05 22.63 -6.51
CA ASP A 64 -8.22 22.32 -5.08
C ASP A 64 -7.85 20.84 -4.83
N SER A 65 -6.65 20.63 -4.29
CA SER A 65 -6.24 19.36 -3.68
C SER A 65 -6.95 19.21 -2.34
N LEU A 66 -8.00 18.36 -2.29
CA LEU A 66 -8.73 18.07 -1.06
C LEU A 66 -8.02 16.96 -0.28
N GLU A 67 -7.54 17.28 0.93
CA GLU A 67 -7.00 16.35 1.91
C GLU A 67 -8.05 15.28 2.28
N TRP A 68 -7.59 14.06 2.59
CA TRP A 68 -8.47 12.95 2.97
C TRP A 68 -9.19 13.27 4.29
N GLU A 69 -10.44 13.68 4.23
CA GLU A 69 -11.38 13.55 5.36
C GLU A 69 -11.92 12.12 5.39
N ASP A 70 -11.86 11.54 6.59
CA ASP A 70 -12.41 10.24 6.98
C ASP A 70 -13.71 9.91 6.24
N VAL A 71 -13.72 8.78 5.54
CA VAL A 71 -14.97 8.19 5.02
C VAL A 71 -15.71 7.53 6.19
N SER A 72 -16.18 8.36 7.12
CA SER A 72 -17.35 8.07 7.93
C SER A 72 -18.51 8.88 7.36
N SER A 73 -19.55 8.15 6.98
CA SER A 73 -20.79 8.60 6.36
C SER A 73 -21.30 10.00 6.77
N ALA A 74 -21.50 10.89 5.79
CA ALA A 74 -22.54 11.90 5.84
C ALA A 74 -23.04 12.24 4.43
N VAL A 75 -24.22 11.73 4.10
CA VAL A 75 -24.98 12.14 2.92
C VAL A 75 -25.51 13.55 3.18
N GLY A 76 -24.89 14.55 2.58
CA GLY A 76 -25.37 15.93 2.61
C GLY A 76 -26.17 16.26 1.36
N TYR A 77 -27.48 16.01 1.36
CA TYR A 77 -28.37 16.60 0.37
C TYR A 77 -28.53 18.09 0.70
N LYS A 78 -27.91 18.97 -0.08
CA LYS A 78 -28.38 20.35 -0.21
C LYS A 78 -29.14 20.48 -1.52
N ALA A 79 -30.45 20.31 -1.44
CA ALA A 79 -31.35 20.68 -2.52
C ALA A 79 -31.41 22.22 -2.57
N ASN A 80 -30.62 22.81 -3.47
CA ASN A 80 -30.91 24.16 -3.96
C ASN A 80 -31.65 24.00 -5.28
N HIS A 81 -32.96 24.19 -5.20
CA HIS A 81 -33.87 24.28 -6.31
C HIS A 81 -33.65 25.63 -7.01
N ASP A 82 -32.99 25.64 -8.17
CA ASP A 82 -33.32 26.62 -9.21
C ASP A 82 -32.91 26.12 -10.61
N GLU A 83 -33.69 26.50 -11.60
CA GLU A 83 -33.83 25.90 -12.93
C GLU A 83 -32.61 26.15 -13.84
N SER A 84 -31.97 25.08 -14.31
CA SER A 84 -31.33 25.07 -15.63
C SER A 84 -31.17 23.62 -16.12
N LEU A 85 -31.90 23.30 -17.18
CA LEU A 85 -31.71 22.08 -17.96
C LEU A 85 -30.43 22.23 -18.78
N ASP A 86 -29.68 21.13 -18.85
CA ASP A 86 -28.57 20.88 -19.79
C ASP A 86 -27.15 21.31 -19.36
N ALA A 87 -26.68 20.71 -18.27
CA ALA A 87 -25.28 20.30 -18.15
C ALA A 87 -25.21 19.08 -17.22
N VAL A 88 -25.14 17.88 -17.80
CA VAL A 88 -24.59 16.73 -17.08
C VAL A 88 -23.10 17.04 -16.91
N GLU A 89 -22.72 17.67 -15.81
CA GLU A 89 -21.32 17.72 -15.39
C GLU A 89 -20.89 16.27 -15.16
N ILE A 90 -20.27 15.68 -16.19
CA ILE A 90 -19.47 14.48 -16.06
C ILE A 90 -18.44 14.84 -15.00
N LYS A 91 -18.66 14.41 -13.75
CA LYS A 91 -17.76 14.66 -12.63
C LYS A 91 -16.38 14.26 -13.11
N ALA A 92 -15.52 15.26 -13.34
CA ALA A 92 -14.13 15.04 -13.72
C ALA A 92 -13.56 14.02 -12.74
N VAL A 93 -13.07 12.89 -13.26
CA VAL A 93 -12.40 11.88 -12.46
C VAL A 93 -11.19 12.57 -11.83
N ARG A 94 -11.33 12.96 -10.56
CA ARG A 94 -10.30 13.68 -9.83
C ARG A 94 -9.11 12.76 -9.65
N THR A 95 -7.92 13.28 -9.92
CA THR A 95 -6.68 12.56 -9.64
C THR A 95 -6.62 12.22 -8.15
N PRO A 96 -6.26 10.99 -7.78
CA PRO A 96 -6.15 10.62 -6.37
C PRO A 96 -5.02 11.39 -5.70
N ASN A 97 -5.17 11.65 -4.41
CA ASN A 97 -4.10 12.20 -3.59
C ASN A 97 -2.94 11.19 -3.45
N VAL A 98 -1.82 11.69 -2.95
CA VAL A 98 -0.70 10.84 -2.51
C VAL A 98 -1.20 9.85 -1.45
N ILE A 99 -0.83 8.58 -1.60
CA ILE A 99 -1.03 7.54 -0.59
C ILE A 99 0.29 7.42 0.16
N LYS A 100 0.27 7.52 1.48
CA LYS A 100 1.49 7.52 2.29
C LYS A 100 1.21 6.90 3.65
N PHE A 101 2.13 6.06 4.12
CA PHE A 101 2.07 5.45 5.45
C PHE A 101 3.45 4.98 5.93
N ASP A 102 3.63 4.94 7.26
CA ASP A 102 4.83 4.41 7.91
C ASP A 102 4.94 2.91 7.71
N ILE A 103 6.13 2.41 7.36
CA ILE A 103 6.38 0.96 7.27
C ILE A 103 6.16 0.29 8.63
N ALA A 104 6.41 1.02 9.72
CA ALA A 104 6.17 0.56 11.08
C ALA A 104 4.68 0.28 11.36
N ASP A 105 3.76 0.90 10.63
CA ASP A 105 2.31 0.69 10.79
C ASP A 105 1.78 -0.46 9.93
N LEU A 106 2.64 -1.08 9.12
CA LEU A 106 2.25 -2.24 8.35
C LEU A 106 2.01 -3.45 9.28
N LYS A 107 0.91 -4.16 9.04
CA LYS A 107 0.54 -5.38 9.76
C LYS A 107 0.62 -6.62 8.88
N SER A 108 0.16 -6.49 7.64
CA SER A 108 0.21 -7.56 6.66
C SER A 108 0.00 -7.00 5.26
N PHE A 109 0.26 -7.83 4.25
CA PHE A 109 -0.18 -7.56 2.90
C PHE A 109 -0.80 -8.80 2.27
N LYS A 110 -1.70 -8.58 1.31
CA LYS A 110 -2.23 -9.61 0.43
C LYS A 110 -1.60 -9.48 -0.94
N ARG A 111 -1.20 -10.61 -1.50
CA ARG A 111 -0.66 -10.75 -2.86
C ARG A 111 -1.59 -11.62 -3.68
N SER A 112 -1.99 -11.12 -4.85
CA SER A 112 -2.71 -11.89 -5.86
C SER A 112 -1.98 -11.77 -7.20
N GLU A 113 -1.89 -12.87 -7.93
CA GLU A 113 -1.35 -12.87 -9.29
C GLU A 113 -2.48 -12.64 -10.28
N ILE A 114 -2.23 -11.80 -11.29
CA ILE A 114 -3.12 -11.60 -12.43
C ILE A 114 -2.48 -12.37 -13.60
N PRO A 115 -3.01 -13.55 -13.97
CA PRO A 115 -2.40 -14.41 -14.99
C PRO A 115 -2.29 -13.70 -16.34
N GLU A 116 -3.29 -12.89 -16.65
CA GLU A 116 -3.32 -12.06 -17.84
C GLU A 116 -2.38 -10.85 -17.67
N GLY A 117 -1.25 -10.88 -18.36
CA GLY A 117 -0.30 -9.78 -18.41
C GLY A 117 0.83 -9.83 -17.38
N ASN A 118 1.01 -10.94 -16.64
CA ASN A 118 2.13 -11.14 -15.71
C ASN A 118 2.24 -10.01 -14.66
N LYS A 119 1.09 -9.66 -14.06
CA LYS A 119 0.98 -8.59 -13.07
C LYS A 119 0.70 -9.15 -11.68
N VAL A 120 1.10 -8.38 -10.67
CA VAL A 120 0.88 -8.70 -9.26
C VAL A 120 0.06 -7.59 -8.65
N LEU A 121 -1.00 -7.96 -7.94
CA LEU A 121 -1.81 -7.04 -7.14
C LEU A 121 -1.42 -7.19 -5.66
N LEU A 122 -1.12 -6.06 -5.02
CA LEU A 122 -0.69 -5.97 -3.64
C LEU A 122 -1.63 -5.06 -2.84
N THR A 123 -2.16 -5.54 -1.74
CA THR A 123 -3.01 -4.74 -0.84
C THR A 123 -2.37 -4.73 0.55
N PHE A 124 -2.02 -3.56 1.05
CA PHE A 124 -1.47 -3.41 2.40
C PHE A 124 -2.58 -3.26 3.44
N LEU A 125 -2.38 -3.90 4.59
CA LEU A 125 -3.23 -3.79 5.77
C LEU A 125 -2.41 -3.20 6.90
N LEU A 126 -2.88 -2.08 7.43
CA LEU A 126 -2.23 -1.39 8.53
C LEU A 126 -2.71 -1.91 9.88
N LYS A 127 -1.97 -1.57 10.94
CA LYS A 127 -2.24 -2.00 12.33
C LYS A 127 -3.55 -1.44 12.89
N ASP A 128 -3.93 -0.24 12.46
CA ASP A 128 -5.19 0.43 12.78
C ASP A 128 -6.42 -0.22 12.09
N GLY A 129 -6.20 -1.14 11.15
CA GLY A 129 -7.23 -1.79 10.36
C GLY A 129 -7.48 -1.16 8.99
N THR A 130 -6.78 -0.08 8.65
CA THR A 130 -6.87 0.58 7.35
C THR A 130 -6.39 -0.35 6.23
N ASN A 131 -7.17 -0.47 5.16
CA ASN A 131 -6.79 -1.17 3.93
C ASN A 131 -6.35 -0.14 2.90
N ILE A 132 -5.09 -0.20 2.49
CA ILE A 132 -4.57 0.64 1.42
C ILE A 132 -5.14 0.16 0.08
N PRO A 133 -5.51 1.07 -0.85
CA PRO A 133 -5.89 0.70 -2.21
C PRO A 133 -4.89 -0.25 -2.86
N SER A 134 -5.39 -1.19 -3.66
CA SER A 134 -4.57 -2.22 -4.25
C SER A 134 -3.60 -1.62 -5.29
N LEU A 135 -2.32 -1.96 -5.14
CA LEU A 135 -1.22 -1.56 -6.00
C LEU A 135 -0.93 -2.69 -6.98
N GLN A 136 -1.03 -2.40 -8.27
CA GLN A 136 -0.72 -3.33 -9.34
C GLN A 136 0.68 -3.04 -9.90
N PHE A 137 1.50 -4.09 -9.93
CA PHE A 137 2.88 -4.08 -10.39
C PHE A 137 3.04 -4.99 -11.60
N GLU A 138 4.01 -4.67 -12.45
CA GLU A 138 4.67 -5.71 -13.24
C GLU A 138 5.45 -6.65 -12.31
N ASN A 139 5.49 -7.95 -12.61
CA ASN A 139 6.11 -8.94 -11.73
C ASN A 139 7.57 -8.58 -11.35
N ASN A 140 8.36 -8.05 -12.29
CA ASN A 140 9.73 -7.61 -12.01
C ASN A 140 9.78 -6.41 -11.04
N GLY A 141 8.85 -5.46 -11.16
CA GLY A 141 8.75 -4.31 -10.26
C GLY A 141 8.37 -4.75 -8.84
N PHE A 142 7.46 -5.72 -8.72
CA PHE A 142 7.10 -6.32 -7.44
C PHE A 142 8.31 -6.97 -6.75
N VAL A 143 9.08 -7.80 -7.46
CA VAL A 143 10.27 -8.47 -6.88
C VAL A 143 11.30 -7.45 -6.38
N LYS A 144 11.57 -6.40 -7.16
CA LYS A 144 12.49 -5.32 -6.74
C LYS A 144 11.97 -4.56 -5.53
N PHE A 145 10.67 -4.28 -5.50
CA PHE A 145 10.03 -3.61 -4.38
C PHE A 145 10.13 -4.45 -3.10
N CYS A 146 9.83 -5.75 -3.15
CA CYS A 146 10.00 -6.64 -2.00
C CYS A 146 11.44 -6.68 -1.50
N ALA A 147 12.42 -6.80 -2.40
CA ALA A 147 13.84 -6.80 -2.02
C ALA A 147 14.27 -5.49 -1.34
N ALA A 148 13.69 -4.35 -1.74
CA ALA A 148 13.91 -3.09 -1.06
C ALA A 148 13.21 -3.04 0.31
N LEU A 149 11.97 -3.52 0.38
CA LEU A 149 11.15 -3.54 1.60
C LEU A 149 11.70 -4.46 2.69
N ASP A 150 12.34 -5.57 2.30
CA ASP A 150 12.97 -6.53 3.22
C ASP A 150 14.09 -5.91 4.08
N ASN A 151 14.63 -4.74 3.70
CA ASN A 151 15.60 -4.01 4.52
C ASN A 151 14.97 -3.33 5.75
N TYR A 152 13.64 -3.17 5.77
CA TYR A 152 12.91 -2.45 6.81
C TYR A 152 12.03 -3.36 7.64
N ILE A 153 11.46 -4.40 7.02
CA ILE A 153 10.48 -5.26 7.67
C ILE A 153 10.53 -6.66 7.06
N SER A 154 10.35 -7.68 7.90
CA SER A 154 10.31 -9.08 7.46
C SER A 154 8.88 -9.60 7.45
N PHE A 155 8.59 -10.52 6.53
CA PHE A 155 7.27 -11.14 6.41
C PHE A 155 7.34 -12.66 6.52
N LYS A 156 6.29 -13.24 7.08
CA LYS A 156 6.01 -14.68 7.06
C LYS A 156 4.70 -14.93 6.33
N LYS A 157 4.70 -15.89 5.41
CA LYS A 157 3.50 -16.34 4.73
C LYS A 157 2.53 -16.99 5.73
N SER A 158 1.24 -16.64 5.66
CA SER A 158 0.20 -17.21 6.50
C SER A 158 -0.01 -18.68 6.17
N GLU A 159 -0.16 -19.52 7.20
CA GLU A 159 -0.49 -20.93 7.06
C GLU A 159 -1.96 -21.16 6.66
N LYS A 160 -2.82 -20.16 6.94
CA LYS A 160 -4.26 -20.23 6.68
C LYS A 160 -4.66 -19.67 5.32
N ASP A 161 -3.85 -18.77 4.76
CA ASP A 161 -4.14 -18.07 3.52
C ASP A 161 -2.85 -17.90 2.71
N SER A 162 -2.77 -18.58 1.56
CA SER A 162 -1.59 -18.57 0.69
C SER A 162 -1.26 -17.21 0.07
N ASN A 163 -2.19 -16.26 0.15
CA ASN A 163 -2.05 -14.94 -0.42
C ASN A 163 -1.71 -13.89 0.64
N LEU A 164 -1.76 -14.25 1.93
CA LEU A 164 -1.53 -13.34 3.04
C LEU A 164 -0.10 -13.48 3.61
N TYR A 165 0.56 -12.35 3.80
CA TYR A 165 1.89 -12.25 4.37
C TYR A 165 1.83 -11.34 5.60
N LEU A 166 2.26 -11.85 6.75
CA LEU A 166 2.19 -11.18 8.04
C LEU A 166 3.55 -10.60 8.40
N THR A 167 3.58 -9.40 8.97
CA THR A 167 4.82 -8.80 9.48
C THR A 167 5.34 -9.59 10.66
N VAL A 168 6.66 -9.81 10.69
CA VAL A 168 7.34 -10.52 11.76
C VAL A 168 8.09 -9.51 12.63
N ASP A 169 7.81 -9.51 13.93
CA ASP A 169 8.65 -8.77 14.89
C ASP A 169 9.96 -9.55 15.10
N PRO A 170 11.13 -8.95 14.83
CA PRO A 170 12.42 -9.60 15.03
C PRO A 170 12.62 -10.16 16.44
N LYS A 171 12.05 -9.52 17.48
CA LYS A 171 12.13 -9.98 18.86
C LYS A 171 11.33 -11.26 19.08
N ILE A 172 10.14 -11.33 18.48
CA ILE A 172 9.28 -12.52 18.55
C ILE A 172 9.94 -13.67 17.79
N GLN A 173 10.51 -13.40 16.61
CA GLN A 173 11.21 -14.41 15.83
C GLN A 173 12.42 -15.00 16.56
N ALA A 174 13.25 -14.14 17.19
CA ALA A 174 14.39 -14.58 17.98
C ALA A 174 13.95 -15.42 19.19
N LEU A 175 12.83 -15.05 19.81
CA LEU A 175 12.24 -15.78 20.92
C LEU A 175 11.72 -17.16 20.50
N GLU A 176 10.93 -17.25 19.41
CA GLU A 176 10.44 -18.51 18.85
C GLU A 176 11.57 -19.46 18.45
N LYS A 177 12.64 -18.90 17.86
CA LYS A 177 13.84 -19.67 17.51
C LYS A 177 14.53 -20.22 18.77
N SER A 178 14.66 -19.39 19.81
CA SER A 178 15.26 -19.81 21.09
C SER A 178 14.45 -20.94 21.76
N PHE A 179 13.11 -20.87 21.75
CA PHE A 179 12.27 -21.96 22.26
C PHE A 179 12.43 -23.25 21.46
N SER A 180 12.49 -23.15 20.13
CA SER A 180 12.67 -24.31 19.25
C SER A 180 14.03 -24.99 19.47
N GLU A 181 15.09 -24.21 19.73
CA GLU A 181 16.43 -24.73 20.06
C GLU A 181 16.47 -25.39 21.45
N LEU A 182 15.71 -24.87 22.43
CA LEU A 182 15.63 -25.46 23.77
C LEU A 182 14.94 -26.83 23.77
N ASP A 183 13.91 -27.02 22.94
CA ASP A 183 13.16 -28.28 22.87
C ASP A 183 14.00 -29.43 22.27
N LEU A 184 15.01 -29.11 21.46
CA LEU A 184 15.97 -30.04 20.85
C LEU A 184 16.97 -30.67 21.82
N PHE A 185 17.14 -30.13 23.04
CA PHE A 185 18.07 -30.66 24.05
C PHE A 185 17.38 -31.48 25.15
N SER A 186 16.06 -31.67 25.07
CA SER A 186 15.31 -32.39 26.12
C SER A 186 15.40 -33.92 26.02
N ASP A 187 15.95 -34.49 24.94
CA ASP A 187 15.91 -35.94 24.68
C ASP A 187 17.29 -36.61 24.47
N SER A 188 18.24 -36.37 25.38
CA SER A 188 19.47 -37.19 25.47
C SER A 188 19.77 -37.63 26.90
N LYS A 189 18.98 -38.59 27.40
CA LYS A 189 19.47 -39.47 28.47
C LYS A 189 20.18 -40.66 27.82
N PRO A 190 21.52 -40.81 27.94
CA PRO A 190 22.19 -42.02 27.50
C PRO A 190 21.73 -43.19 28.38
N HIS A 191 21.12 -44.19 27.75
CA HIS A 191 20.80 -45.45 28.41
C HIS A 191 22.11 -46.23 28.60
N ILE A 192 22.80 -45.97 29.70
CA ILE A 192 23.95 -46.78 30.14
C ILE A 192 23.36 -48.03 30.78
N ILE A 193 23.35 -49.15 30.06
CA ILE A 193 23.06 -50.46 30.64
C ILE A 193 24.39 -50.98 31.18
N THR A 194 24.48 -51.14 32.50
CA THR A 194 25.56 -51.86 33.21
C THR A 194 25.11 -53.27 33.50
#